data_AF-A0A7L3GE86-F1
#
_entry.id   AF-A0A7L3GE86-F1
#
_cell.length_a   1.000
_cell.length_b   1.000
_cell.length_c   1.000
_cell.angle_alpha   90.00
_cell.angle_beta   90.00
_cell.angle_gamma   90.00
#
_symmetry.space_group_name_H-M   'P 1'
#
loop_
_entity.id
_entity.type
_entity.pdbx_description
1 polymer ?
#
loop_
_entity_poly.entity_id
_entity_poly.type
_entity_poly.pdbx_seq_one_letter_code
_entity_poly.pdbx_strand_id
1 'polypeptide(L)'
;PDSLDLVTRWLQEAADDLAKLRCKMLPPHCSADGATGGASPLCSTAVQNQAYLKLLKWDHVNRPFPETVLMDQTRFQEIQLELEQLLLTGTILLVTFSAAGSVLIDVPGFAEKIKTIVKVLLTGMHLPSFNLQESLATIGEKVCAEVNSCLSQHGFTPFSAERETGLKGQIQAVANPGNTICKLIDSRIEKFLENYLASSHQKSLPAIPGGLGPIQRELEEIAVKYVRLVNYNKMVFSPYYDAVLGKILTEEESQLVGKSEES
;
A
#
# COMPACT_ATOMS: atom_id res chain seq x y z
N PRO A 1 13.52 -24.08 -20.51
CA PRO A 1 12.70 -23.43 -19.46
C PRO A 1 13.35 -23.69 -18.11
N ASP A 2 14.03 -22.68 -17.57
CA ASP A 2 14.59 -22.80 -16.23
C ASP A 2 13.43 -22.72 -15.24
N SER A 3 13.49 -23.52 -14.17
CA SER A 3 12.39 -23.64 -13.20
C SER A 3 12.13 -22.38 -12.36
N LEU A 4 12.73 -21.23 -12.72
CA LEU A 4 12.74 -19.96 -11.99
C LEU A 4 12.59 -18.74 -12.94
N ASP A 5 12.03 -18.94 -14.14
CA ASP A 5 11.87 -17.89 -15.14
C ASP A 5 10.94 -16.75 -14.65
N LEU A 6 9.91 -17.05 -13.82
CA LEU A 6 9.03 -16.03 -13.26
C LEU A 6 9.69 -15.30 -12.08
N VAL A 7 10.38 -16.02 -11.20
CA VAL A 7 11.17 -15.42 -10.10
C VAL A 7 12.23 -14.47 -10.63
N THR A 8 12.95 -14.87 -11.68
CA THR A 8 14.00 -14.04 -12.29
C THR A 8 13.41 -12.73 -12.84
N ARG A 9 12.34 -12.81 -13.64
CA ARG A 9 11.66 -11.61 -14.16
C ARG A 9 11.09 -10.73 -13.06
N TRP A 10 10.49 -11.34 -12.04
CA TRP A 10 9.91 -10.62 -10.90
C TRP A 10 10.94 -9.81 -10.13
N LEU A 11 12.09 -10.41 -9.83
CA LEU A 11 13.17 -9.73 -9.12
C LEU A 11 13.89 -8.70 -10.01
N GLN A 12 14.07 -8.99 -11.30
CA GLN A 12 14.65 -8.03 -12.25
C GLN A 12 13.79 -6.78 -12.37
N GLU A 13 12.46 -6.93 -12.53
CA GLU A 13 11.55 -5.78 -12.58
C GLU A 13 11.59 -4.93 -11.31
N ALA A 14 11.87 -5.54 -10.15
CA ALA A 14 12.02 -4.81 -8.90
C ALA A 14 13.35 -4.06 -8.82
N ALA A 15 14.44 -4.68 -9.29
CA ALA A 15 15.76 -4.07 -9.38
C ALA A 15 15.74 -2.85 -10.33
N ASP A 16 15.19 -3.02 -11.54
CA ASP A 16 15.05 -1.96 -12.54
C ASP A 16 14.27 -0.75 -12.01
N ASP A 17 13.21 -0.98 -11.24
CA ASP A 17 12.40 0.10 -10.66
C ASP A 17 13.15 0.86 -9.57
N LEU A 18 13.91 0.15 -8.73
CA LEU A 18 14.80 0.79 -7.75
C LEU A 18 15.92 1.58 -8.43
N ALA A 19 16.50 1.05 -9.51
CA ALA A 19 17.50 1.75 -10.31
C ALA A 19 16.92 3.04 -10.92
N LYS A 20 15.72 2.98 -11.52
CA LYS A 20 15.02 4.17 -12.05
C LYS A 20 14.72 5.19 -10.97
N LEU A 21 14.29 4.76 -9.78
CA LEU A 21 14.00 5.67 -8.67
C LEU A 21 15.27 6.41 -8.22
N ARG A 22 16.41 5.71 -8.17
CA ARG A 22 17.73 6.32 -7.89
C ARG A 22 18.10 7.35 -8.95
N CYS A 23 17.96 7.03 -10.24
CA CYS A 23 18.26 7.99 -11.31
C CYS A 23 17.41 9.27 -11.24
N LYS A 24 16.16 9.18 -10.76
CA LYS A 24 15.29 10.35 -10.56
C LYS A 24 15.64 11.19 -9.32
N MET A 25 16.30 10.59 -8.33
CA MET A 25 16.72 11.24 -7.08
C MET A 25 18.08 11.93 -7.18
N LEU A 26 18.90 11.61 -8.19
CA LEU A 26 20.12 12.37 -8.48
C LEU A 26 19.75 13.74 -9.11
N PRO A 27 20.22 14.88 -8.57
CA PRO A 27 19.98 16.18 -9.17
C PRO A 27 20.69 16.31 -10.54
N PRO A 28 20.16 17.08 -11.52
CA PRO A 28 20.77 17.23 -12.85
C PRO A 28 22.08 18.02 -12.90
N HIS A 29 22.57 18.55 -11.77
CA HIS A 29 23.78 19.37 -11.74
C HIS A 29 24.51 19.23 -10.40
N CYS A 30 25.55 18.40 -10.38
CA CYS A 30 26.70 18.62 -9.52
C CYS A 30 27.95 18.53 -10.40
N SER A 31 28.39 19.68 -10.90
CA SER A 31 29.74 19.83 -11.45
C SER A 31 30.76 19.56 -10.33
N ALA A 32 31.78 18.80 -10.70
CA ALA A 32 33.04 18.53 -10.02
C ALA A 32 33.29 19.27 -8.69
N ASP A 33 33.24 18.54 -7.58
CA ASP A 33 34.36 18.52 -6.63
C ASP A 33 34.25 17.31 -5.69
N GLY A 34 35.41 16.74 -5.38
CA GLY A 34 35.62 15.42 -4.78
C GLY A 34 34.77 15.09 -3.54
N ALA A 35 33.72 14.31 -3.76
CA ALA A 35 33.20 13.37 -2.78
C ALA A 35 32.77 12.12 -3.56
N THR A 36 33.36 10.98 -3.26
CA THR A 36 32.97 9.66 -3.75
C THR A 36 31.57 9.29 -3.21
N GLY A 37 30.55 10.02 -3.65
CA GLY A 37 29.14 9.66 -3.53
C GLY A 37 28.76 8.65 -4.61
N GLY A 38 29.57 7.60 -4.79
CA GLY A 38 29.20 6.49 -5.64
C GLY A 38 27.87 5.93 -5.15
N ALA A 39 26.90 5.79 -6.05
CA ALA A 39 25.62 5.19 -5.72
C ALA A 39 25.89 3.86 -5.02
N SER A 40 25.50 3.73 -3.74
CA SER A 40 25.69 2.48 -3.02
C SER A 40 25.02 1.34 -3.81
N PRO A 41 25.66 0.17 -3.95
CA PRO A 41 25.12 -0.92 -4.76
C PRO A 41 23.68 -1.28 -4.33
N LEU A 42 22.88 -1.78 -5.28
CA LEU A 42 21.56 -2.29 -4.94
C LEU A 42 21.74 -3.45 -3.94
N CYS A 43 20.99 -3.40 -2.84
CA CYS A 43 21.05 -4.46 -1.83
C CYS A 43 20.01 -5.53 -2.18
N SER A 44 20.40 -6.80 -2.13
CA SER A 44 19.50 -7.95 -2.34
C SER A 44 18.20 -7.84 -1.53
N THR A 45 18.29 -7.41 -0.28
CA THR A 45 17.13 -7.23 0.61
C THR A 45 16.18 -6.14 0.10
N ALA A 46 16.72 -5.04 -0.45
CA ALA A 46 15.91 -3.96 -1.00
C ALA A 46 15.16 -4.42 -2.25
N VAL A 47 15.84 -5.15 -3.16
CA VAL A 47 15.22 -5.73 -4.36
C VAL A 47 14.09 -6.68 -3.98
N GLN A 48 14.34 -7.61 -3.04
CA GLN A 48 13.30 -8.54 -2.58
C GLN A 48 12.13 -7.81 -1.92
N ASN A 49 12.38 -6.85 -1.02
CA ASN A 49 11.31 -6.09 -0.37
C ASN A 49 10.43 -5.37 -1.40
N GLN A 50 11.05 -4.72 -2.38
CA GLN A 50 10.34 -4.05 -3.47
C GLN A 50 9.52 -5.06 -4.30
N ALA A 51 10.10 -6.22 -4.61
CA ALA A 51 9.44 -7.27 -5.37
C ALA A 51 8.16 -7.76 -4.66
N TYR A 52 8.23 -8.03 -3.35
CA TYR A 52 7.08 -8.44 -2.55
C TYR A 52 6.02 -7.36 -2.40
N LEU A 53 6.42 -6.08 -2.24
CA LEU A 53 5.46 -4.97 -2.20
C LEU A 53 4.70 -4.85 -3.53
N LYS A 54 5.41 -4.95 -4.66
CA LYS A 54 4.79 -4.96 -5.98
C LYS A 54 3.86 -6.15 -6.16
N LEU A 55 4.21 -7.32 -5.61
CA LEU A 55 3.40 -8.52 -5.69
C LEU A 55 1.98 -8.29 -5.14
N LEU A 56 1.84 -7.56 -4.02
CA LEU A 56 0.52 -7.20 -3.45
C LEU A 56 -0.34 -6.28 -4.33
N LYS A 57 0.26 -5.66 -5.35
CA LYS A 57 -0.42 -4.73 -6.28
C LYS A 57 -0.65 -5.33 -7.65
N TRP A 58 -0.24 -6.57 -7.86
CA TRP A 58 -0.41 -7.21 -9.15
C TRP A 58 -1.86 -7.60 -9.39
N ASP A 59 -2.24 -7.49 -10.65
CA ASP A 59 -3.44 -8.14 -11.16
C ASP A 59 -3.14 -9.64 -11.30
N HIS A 60 -3.46 -10.39 -10.26
CA HIS A 60 -3.24 -11.84 -10.21
C HIS A 60 -4.16 -12.64 -11.15
N VAL A 61 -5.13 -12.00 -11.81
CA VAL A 61 -5.94 -12.65 -12.85
C VAL A 61 -5.14 -12.79 -14.14
N ASN A 62 -4.40 -11.73 -14.51
CA ASN A 62 -3.64 -11.68 -15.76
C ASN A 62 -2.14 -11.96 -15.58
N ARG A 63 -1.65 -11.91 -14.34
CA ARG A 63 -0.23 -12.07 -14.02
C ARG A 63 -0.01 -13.25 -13.06
N PRO A 64 0.70 -14.32 -13.50
CA PRO A 64 0.97 -15.46 -12.64
C PRO A 64 1.93 -15.11 -11.50
N PHE A 65 1.77 -15.82 -10.40
CA PHE A 65 2.67 -15.75 -9.25
C PHE A 65 4.05 -16.35 -9.57
N PRO A 66 5.15 -15.80 -9.01
CA PRO A 66 6.48 -16.40 -9.09
C PRO A 66 6.51 -17.82 -8.50
N GLU A 67 7.40 -18.68 -9.00
CA GLU A 67 7.43 -20.09 -8.64
C GLU A 67 7.58 -20.32 -7.12
N THR A 68 8.38 -19.48 -6.45
CA THR A 68 8.63 -19.59 -5.01
C THR A 68 7.43 -19.21 -4.15
N VAL A 69 6.42 -18.51 -4.68
CA VAL A 69 5.23 -18.08 -3.91
C VAL A 69 3.95 -18.80 -4.36
N LEU A 70 4.04 -19.76 -5.28
CA LEU A 70 2.90 -20.54 -5.81
C LEU A 70 2.09 -21.25 -4.72
N MET A 71 2.72 -21.69 -3.63
CA MET A 71 2.01 -22.37 -2.54
C MET A 71 1.28 -21.38 -1.60
N ASP A 72 1.63 -20.10 -1.66
CA ASP A 72 1.11 -19.05 -0.77
C ASP A 72 0.17 -18.07 -1.51
N GLN A 73 -0.23 -18.36 -2.75
CA GLN A 73 -1.02 -17.46 -3.61
C GLN A 73 -2.28 -16.94 -2.92
N THR A 74 -3.09 -17.85 -2.35
CA THR A 74 -4.33 -17.48 -1.67
C THR A 74 -4.08 -16.52 -0.51
N ARG A 75 -2.98 -16.71 0.23
CA ARG A 75 -2.63 -15.86 1.38
C ARG A 75 -2.22 -14.46 0.92
N PHE A 76 -1.52 -14.34 -0.21
CA PHE A 76 -1.21 -13.03 -0.79
C PHE A 76 -2.46 -12.32 -1.32
N GLN A 77 -3.37 -13.05 -1.97
CA GLN A 77 -4.65 -12.51 -2.46
C GLN A 77 -5.56 -12.06 -1.32
N GLU A 78 -5.62 -12.81 -0.22
CA GLU A 78 -6.35 -12.40 1.00
C GLU A 78 -5.79 -11.09 1.58
N ILE A 79 -4.46 -10.98 1.68
CA ILE A 79 -3.81 -9.75 2.15
C ILE A 79 -4.09 -8.58 1.20
N GLN A 80 -4.01 -8.79 -0.12
CA GLN A 80 -4.36 -7.78 -1.12
C GLN A 80 -5.81 -7.29 -0.93
N LEU A 81 -6.77 -8.20 -0.78
CA LEU A 81 -8.17 -7.86 -0.55
C LEU A 81 -8.37 -7.09 0.77
N GLU A 82 -7.73 -7.54 1.86
CA GLU A 82 -7.77 -6.84 3.15
C GLU A 82 -7.22 -5.41 3.01
N LEU A 83 -6.12 -5.20 2.25
CA LEU A 83 -5.54 -3.88 2.00
C LEU A 83 -6.44 -2.99 1.15
N GLU A 84 -7.08 -3.52 0.10
CA GLU A 84 -8.02 -2.76 -0.74
C GLU A 84 -9.23 -2.27 0.06
N GLN A 85 -9.81 -3.14 0.90
CA GLN A 85 -10.90 -2.76 1.79
C GLN A 85 -10.45 -1.71 2.81
N LEU A 86 -9.23 -1.86 3.33
CA LEU A 86 -8.68 -0.92 4.30
C LEU A 86 -8.38 0.45 3.68
N LEU A 87 -7.91 0.48 2.43
CA LEU A 87 -7.71 1.69 1.65
C LEU A 87 -9.02 2.48 1.49
N LEU A 88 -10.11 1.81 1.10
CA LEU A 88 -11.42 2.43 1.00
C LEU A 88 -11.91 2.92 2.37
N THR A 89 -11.76 2.10 3.41
CA THR A 89 -12.14 2.45 4.79
C THR A 89 -11.38 3.67 5.29
N GLY A 90 -10.06 3.72 5.13
CA GLY A 90 -9.22 4.86 5.52
C GLY A 90 -9.57 6.13 4.76
N THR A 91 -9.83 6.02 3.46
CA THR A 91 -10.24 7.14 2.62
C THR A 91 -11.59 7.71 3.06
N ILE A 92 -12.58 6.84 3.29
CA ILE A 92 -13.93 7.25 3.71
C ILE A 92 -13.89 7.88 5.09
N LEU A 93 -13.12 7.32 6.04
CA LEU A 93 -12.92 7.92 7.35
C LEU A 93 -12.29 9.31 7.23
N LEU A 94 -11.23 9.46 6.43
CA LEU A 94 -10.57 10.75 6.24
C LEU A 94 -11.51 11.80 5.64
N VAL A 95 -12.26 11.44 4.61
CA VAL A 95 -13.28 12.30 3.99
C VAL A 95 -14.36 12.68 5.00
N THR A 96 -14.84 11.71 5.79
CA THR A 96 -15.88 11.93 6.80
C THR A 96 -15.41 12.89 7.90
N PHE A 97 -14.22 12.68 8.46
CA PHE A 97 -13.66 13.57 9.48
C PHE A 97 -13.35 14.96 8.94
N SER A 98 -12.85 15.04 7.69
CA SER A 98 -12.65 16.33 7.02
C SER A 98 -13.96 17.08 6.82
N ALA A 99 -15.05 16.38 6.48
CA ALA A 99 -16.34 17.00 6.23
C ALA A 99 -17.08 17.36 7.53
N ALA A 100 -16.99 16.53 8.57
CA ALA A 100 -17.63 16.74 9.87
C ALA A 100 -16.95 17.81 10.73
N GLY A 101 -15.64 17.98 10.58
CA GLY A 101 -14.82 18.84 11.43
C GLY A 101 -14.29 18.11 12.68
N SER A 102 -13.50 18.81 13.48
CA SER A 102 -12.79 18.22 14.64
C SER A 102 -13.72 17.64 15.72
N VAL A 103 -14.96 18.12 15.77
CA VAL A 103 -15.94 17.77 16.82
C VAL A 103 -16.24 16.26 16.88
N LEU A 104 -16.25 15.56 15.74
CA LEU A 104 -16.55 14.13 15.70
C LEU A 104 -15.31 13.24 15.85
N ILE A 105 -14.09 13.81 15.78
CA ILE A 105 -12.84 13.05 15.95
C ILE A 105 -12.73 12.55 17.39
N ASP A 106 -13.15 13.38 18.35
CA ASP A 106 -13.03 13.08 19.79
C ASP A 106 -14.20 12.22 20.31
N VAL A 107 -15.20 11.92 19.49
CA VAL A 107 -16.35 11.09 19.91
C VAL A 107 -15.95 9.62 19.92
N PRO A 108 -15.93 8.96 21.10
CA PRO A 108 -15.50 7.57 21.20
C PRO A 108 -16.46 6.64 20.44
N GLY A 109 -15.88 5.71 19.68
CA GLY A 109 -16.63 4.69 18.93
C GLY A 109 -17.28 5.18 17.63
N PHE A 110 -17.27 6.49 17.32
CA PHE A 110 -17.79 6.98 16.05
C PHE A 110 -17.02 6.40 14.85
N ALA A 111 -15.68 6.43 14.91
CA ALA A 111 -14.83 5.82 13.88
C ALA A 111 -15.15 4.33 13.66
N GLU A 112 -15.35 3.57 14.73
CA GLU A 112 -15.65 2.13 14.68
C GLU A 112 -17.01 1.83 14.05
N LYS A 113 -18.01 2.69 14.26
CA LYS A 113 -19.29 2.57 13.57
C LYS A 113 -19.15 2.79 12.07
N ILE A 114 -18.40 3.82 11.65
CA ILE A 114 -18.13 4.08 10.23
C ILE A 114 -17.39 2.88 9.61
N LYS A 115 -16.34 2.36 10.28
CA LYS A 115 -15.66 1.14 9.84
C LYS A 115 -16.60 -0.05 9.67
N THR A 116 -17.52 -0.24 10.61
CA THR A 116 -18.50 -1.34 10.56
C THR A 116 -19.43 -1.19 9.34
N ILE A 117 -19.94 0.01 9.10
CA ILE A 117 -20.77 0.32 7.92
C ILE A 117 -20.01 0.00 6.63
N VAL A 118 -18.79 0.52 6.51
CA VAL A 118 -17.95 0.32 5.31
C VAL A 118 -17.64 -1.17 5.12
N LYS A 119 -17.19 -1.87 6.16
CA LYS A 119 -16.84 -3.30 6.09
C LYS A 119 -18.02 -4.17 5.64
N VAL A 120 -19.22 -3.92 6.19
CA VAL A 120 -20.42 -4.68 5.80
C VAL A 120 -20.76 -4.41 4.33
N LEU A 121 -20.74 -3.15 3.89
CA LEU A 121 -21.12 -2.78 2.52
C LEU A 121 -20.04 -3.11 1.46
N LEU A 122 -18.79 -3.32 1.89
CA LEU A 122 -17.71 -3.83 1.04
C LEU A 122 -17.55 -5.36 1.11
N THR A 123 -18.43 -6.06 1.81
CA THR A 123 -18.41 -7.53 1.84
C THR A 123 -18.66 -8.08 0.44
N GLY A 124 -17.79 -8.97 -0.02
CA GLY A 124 -17.87 -9.54 -1.38
C GLY A 124 -17.26 -8.68 -2.48
N MET A 125 -16.45 -7.65 -2.15
CA MET A 125 -15.79 -6.79 -3.14
C MET A 125 -14.93 -7.55 -4.18
N HIS A 126 -14.43 -8.74 -3.83
CA HIS A 126 -13.67 -9.60 -4.75
C HIS A 126 -14.54 -10.33 -5.80
N LEU A 127 -15.87 -10.27 -5.67
CA LEU A 127 -16.78 -10.96 -6.58
C LEU A 127 -17.00 -10.14 -7.86
N PRO A 128 -17.00 -10.75 -9.05
CA PRO A 128 -17.22 -10.04 -10.31
C PRO A 128 -18.57 -9.31 -10.40
N SER A 129 -19.56 -9.75 -9.63
CA SER A 129 -20.89 -9.15 -9.58
C SER A 129 -20.98 -7.94 -8.64
N PHE A 130 -19.90 -7.60 -7.93
CA PHE A 130 -19.92 -6.54 -6.93
C PHE A 130 -19.95 -5.15 -7.60
N ASN A 131 -20.94 -4.34 -7.24
CA ASN A 131 -21.07 -2.98 -7.73
C ASN A 131 -20.48 -1.97 -6.73
N LEU A 132 -19.21 -1.62 -6.92
CA LEU A 132 -18.52 -0.68 -6.03
C LEU A 132 -19.20 0.71 -5.99
N GLN A 133 -19.72 1.19 -7.12
CA GLN A 133 -20.35 2.51 -7.19
C GLN A 133 -21.63 2.57 -6.35
N GLU A 134 -22.46 1.53 -6.42
CA GLU A 134 -23.70 1.41 -5.67
C GLU A 134 -23.43 1.20 -4.16
N SER A 135 -22.44 0.36 -3.83
CA SER A 135 -22.00 0.19 -2.45
C SER A 135 -21.50 1.50 -1.85
N LEU A 136 -20.69 2.28 -2.58
CA LEU A 136 -20.21 3.59 -2.11
C LEU A 136 -21.32 4.63 -2.01
N ALA A 137 -22.32 4.62 -2.90
CA ALA A 137 -23.50 5.47 -2.77
C ALA A 137 -24.27 5.13 -1.48
N THR A 138 -24.48 3.84 -1.21
CA THR A 138 -25.13 3.35 0.02
C THR A 138 -24.31 3.68 1.26
N ILE A 139 -22.98 3.54 1.20
CA ILE A 139 -22.08 3.96 2.28
C ILE A 139 -22.24 5.45 2.53
N GLY A 140 -22.27 6.29 1.50
CA GLY A 140 -22.46 7.73 1.62
C GLY A 140 -23.75 8.09 2.37
N GLU A 141 -24.87 7.44 2.05
CA GLU A 141 -26.13 7.59 2.77
C GLU A 141 -26.02 7.19 4.24
N LYS A 142 -25.46 6.00 4.54
CA LYS A 142 -25.34 5.49 5.90
C LYS A 142 -24.37 6.31 6.76
N VAL A 143 -23.26 6.76 6.20
CA VAL A 143 -22.27 7.62 6.86
C VAL A 143 -22.90 8.97 7.19
N CYS A 144 -23.64 9.59 6.27
CA CYS A 144 -24.32 10.85 6.54
C CYS A 144 -25.38 10.72 7.64
N ALA A 145 -26.14 9.62 7.65
CA ALA A 145 -27.09 9.34 8.71
C ALA A 145 -26.39 9.18 10.08
N GLU A 146 -25.26 8.47 10.13
CA GLU A 146 -24.50 8.30 11.37
C GLU A 146 -23.87 9.62 11.85
N VAL A 147 -23.35 10.45 10.93
CA VAL A 147 -22.85 11.81 11.24
C VAL A 147 -23.96 12.64 11.88
N ASN A 148 -25.14 12.72 11.27
CA ASN A 148 -26.27 13.48 11.79
C ASN A 148 -26.79 12.93 13.13
N SER A 149 -26.85 11.60 13.28
CA SER A 149 -27.23 10.96 14.54
C SER A 149 -26.24 11.32 15.65
N CYS A 150 -24.94 11.24 15.38
CA CYS A 150 -23.89 11.57 16.33
C CYS A 150 -23.95 13.06 16.74
N LEU A 151 -24.09 13.97 15.77
CA LEU A 151 -24.23 15.41 16.04
C LEU A 151 -25.45 15.70 16.94
N SER A 152 -26.58 15.05 16.66
CA SER A 152 -27.82 15.22 17.44
C SER A 152 -27.68 14.69 18.86
N GLN A 153 -27.05 13.52 19.05
CA GLN A 153 -26.83 12.91 20.37
C GLN A 153 -25.95 13.76 21.28
N HIS A 154 -25.00 14.49 20.70
CA HIS A 154 -24.07 15.34 21.43
C HIS A 154 -24.48 16.83 21.47
N GLY A 155 -25.66 17.18 20.93
CA GLY A 155 -26.18 18.55 20.94
C GLY A 155 -25.40 19.52 20.03
N PHE A 156 -24.69 18.99 19.04
CA PHE A 156 -23.96 19.79 18.05
C PHE A 156 -24.89 20.29 16.93
N THR A 157 -24.40 21.25 16.15
CA THR A 157 -25.14 21.77 15.00
C THR A 157 -25.37 20.66 13.97
N PRO A 158 -26.61 20.50 13.46
CA PRO A 158 -26.91 19.50 12.44
C PRO A 158 -26.08 19.72 11.17
N PHE A 159 -25.84 18.64 10.44
CA PHE A 159 -25.17 18.70 9.15
C PHE A 159 -26.11 19.35 8.13
N SER A 160 -25.64 20.39 7.42
CA SER A 160 -26.48 21.05 6.40
C SER A 160 -26.66 20.14 5.18
N ALA A 161 -27.77 20.31 4.45
CA ALA A 161 -28.05 19.53 3.24
C ALA A 161 -26.94 19.66 2.17
N GLU A 162 -26.31 20.83 2.08
CA GLU A 162 -25.18 21.10 1.20
C GLU A 162 -23.95 20.28 1.60
N ARG A 163 -23.61 20.26 2.90
CA ARG A 163 -22.49 19.45 3.42
C ARG A 163 -22.77 17.96 3.25
N GLU A 164 -24.01 17.53 3.46
CA GLU A 164 -24.44 16.15 3.25
C GLU A 164 -24.25 15.71 1.79
N THR A 165 -24.72 16.54 0.86
CA THR A 165 -24.54 16.30 -0.58
C THR A 165 -23.06 16.26 -0.96
N GLY A 166 -22.26 17.18 -0.41
CA GLY A 166 -20.81 17.20 -0.60
C GLY A 166 -20.12 15.93 -0.10
N LEU A 167 -20.44 15.48 1.12
CA LEU A 167 -19.87 14.26 1.72
C LEU A 167 -20.24 13.01 0.91
N LYS A 168 -21.51 12.86 0.51
CA LYS A 168 -21.96 11.77 -0.36
C LYS A 168 -21.20 11.76 -1.69
N GLY A 169 -21.06 12.93 -2.32
CA GLY A 169 -20.30 13.09 -3.56
C GLY A 169 -18.83 12.70 -3.41
N GLN A 170 -18.18 13.12 -2.32
CA GLN A 170 -16.78 12.75 -2.05
C GLN A 170 -16.61 11.25 -1.81
N ILE A 171 -17.52 10.61 -1.08
CA ILE A 171 -17.49 9.15 -0.85
C ILE A 171 -17.69 8.38 -2.17
N GLN A 172 -18.62 8.80 -3.02
CA GLN A 172 -18.78 8.17 -4.34
C GLN A 172 -17.57 8.38 -5.25
N ALA A 173 -16.90 9.54 -5.16
CA ALA A 173 -15.69 9.83 -5.92
C ALA A 173 -14.49 8.95 -5.52
N VAL A 174 -14.57 8.20 -4.41
CA VAL A 174 -13.56 7.19 -4.01
C VAL A 174 -13.47 6.06 -5.04
N ALA A 175 -14.55 5.76 -5.77
CA ALA A 175 -14.54 4.74 -6.83
C ALA A 175 -13.57 5.08 -7.98
N ASN A 176 -13.22 6.36 -8.13
CA ASN A 176 -12.35 6.82 -9.22
C ASN A 176 -10.88 6.46 -8.93
N PRO A 177 -10.20 5.69 -9.79
CA PRO A 177 -8.77 5.38 -9.64
C PRO A 177 -7.87 6.63 -9.62
N GLY A 178 -8.34 7.75 -10.17
CA GLY A 178 -7.66 9.04 -10.17
C GLY A 178 -7.79 9.84 -8.87
N ASN A 179 -8.58 9.37 -7.90
CA ASN A 179 -8.85 10.09 -6.66
C ASN A 179 -7.56 10.35 -5.86
N THR A 180 -7.27 11.62 -5.59
CA THR A 180 -6.02 12.05 -4.94
C THR A 180 -5.92 11.59 -3.49
N ILE A 181 -7.05 11.51 -2.78
CA ILE A 181 -7.08 11.04 -1.39
C ILE A 181 -6.80 9.54 -1.35
N CYS A 182 -7.39 8.76 -2.26
CA CYS A 182 -7.09 7.33 -2.40
C CYS A 182 -5.60 7.11 -2.66
N LYS A 183 -5.02 7.80 -3.65
CA LYS A 183 -3.59 7.71 -3.97
C LYS A 183 -2.70 8.08 -2.79
N LEU A 184 -3.09 9.10 -2.02
CA LEU A 184 -2.35 9.52 -0.83
C LEU A 184 -2.38 8.46 0.27
N ILE A 185 -3.55 7.90 0.58
CA ILE A 185 -3.69 6.84 1.58
C ILE A 185 -2.94 5.59 1.11
N ASP A 186 -3.06 5.24 -0.17
CA ASP A 186 -2.41 4.07 -0.74
C ASP A 186 -0.89 4.16 -0.63
N SER A 187 -0.31 5.29 -1.05
CA SER A 187 1.13 5.56 -0.91
C SER A 187 1.60 5.50 0.54
N ARG A 188 0.79 5.95 1.51
CA ARG A 188 1.11 5.86 2.94
C ARG A 188 1.07 4.43 3.45
N ILE A 189 0.10 3.61 3.00
CA ILE A 189 0.01 2.18 3.31
C ILE A 189 1.23 1.44 2.74
N GLU A 190 1.57 1.68 1.47
CA GLU A 190 2.75 1.09 0.84
C GLU A 190 4.03 1.44 1.61
N LYS A 191 4.22 2.71 1.96
CA LYS A 191 5.39 3.14 2.72
C LYS A 191 5.43 2.53 4.12
N PHE A 192 4.27 2.37 4.76
CA PHE A 192 4.18 1.69 6.05
C PHE A 192 4.62 0.23 5.93
N LEU A 193 4.11 -0.52 4.94
CA LEU A 193 4.48 -1.91 4.70
C LEU A 193 5.96 -2.06 4.33
N GLU A 194 6.51 -1.16 3.53
CA GLU A 194 7.93 -1.11 3.18
C GLU A 194 8.80 -0.95 4.42
N ASN A 195 8.48 0.03 5.27
CA ASN A 195 9.20 0.27 6.51
C ASN A 195 9.09 -0.92 7.46
N TYR A 196 7.92 -1.56 7.53
CA TYR A 196 7.68 -2.73 8.39
C TYR A 196 8.46 -3.97 7.92
N LEU A 197 8.57 -4.17 6.60
CA LEU A 197 9.43 -5.20 6.02
C LEU A 197 10.91 -4.94 6.28
N ALA A 198 11.34 -3.68 6.19
CA ALA A 198 12.73 -3.29 6.47
C ALA A 198 13.08 -3.42 7.97
N SER A 199 12.10 -3.20 8.85
CA SER A 199 12.29 -3.24 10.30
C SER A 199 12.21 -4.64 10.90
N SER A 200 12.09 -5.72 10.12
CA SER A 200 11.91 -7.09 10.65
C SER A 200 13.06 -7.57 11.57
N HIS A 201 14.17 -6.84 11.63
CA HIS A 201 15.31 -7.09 12.52
C HIS A 201 15.48 -6.05 13.64
N GLN A 202 14.66 -5.00 13.71
CA GLN A 202 14.73 -3.94 14.71
C GLN A 202 13.51 -3.96 15.65
N LYS A 203 13.73 -3.72 16.95
CA LYS A 203 12.69 -3.76 18.00
C LYS A 203 11.67 -2.61 17.93
N SER A 204 11.87 -1.60 17.10
CA SER A 204 11.00 -0.43 17.00
C SER A 204 10.03 -0.55 15.84
N LEU A 205 8.73 -0.49 16.14
CA LEU A 205 7.68 -0.37 15.13
C LEU A 205 7.86 0.96 14.36
N PRO A 206 7.68 0.97 13.03
CA PRO A 206 7.75 2.20 12.27
C PRO A 206 6.66 3.18 12.71
N ALA A 207 7.01 4.47 12.75
CA ALA A 207 6.06 5.52 13.09
C ALA A 207 4.91 5.54 12.07
N ILE A 208 3.69 5.71 12.56
CA ILE A 208 2.50 5.72 11.71
C ILE A 208 2.46 7.01 10.89
N PRO A 209 2.35 6.92 9.55
CA PRO A 209 2.13 8.09 8.73
C PRO A 209 0.86 8.83 9.16
N GLY A 210 0.94 10.16 9.28
CA GLY A 210 -0.22 10.99 9.64
C GLY A 210 -1.41 10.71 8.72
N GLY A 211 -2.62 10.66 9.30
CA GLY A 211 -3.86 10.35 8.58
C GLY A 211 -4.24 8.87 8.48
N LEU A 212 -3.36 7.94 8.90
CA LEU A 212 -3.70 6.51 9.03
C LEU A 212 -4.16 6.13 10.44
N GLY A 213 -4.09 7.05 11.41
CA GLY A 213 -4.44 6.80 12.82
C GLY A 213 -5.77 6.04 13.01
N PRO A 214 -6.87 6.43 12.34
CA PRO A 214 -8.13 5.71 12.46
C PRO A 214 -8.09 4.25 12.02
N ILE A 215 -7.20 3.85 11.10
CA ILE A 215 -7.09 2.48 10.56
C ILE A 215 -5.81 1.75 10.97
N GLN A 216 -5.08 2.31 11.94
CA GLN A 216 -3.76 1.85 12.32
C GLN A 216 -3.76 0.39 12.78
N ARG A 217 -4.69 0.04 13.68
CA ARG A 217 -4.76 -1.29 14.28
C ARG A 217 -4.94 -2.36 13.20
N GLU A 218 -5.88 -2.14 12.29
CA GLU A 218 -6.14 -3.04 11.17
C GLU A 218 -4.94 -3.13 10.22
N LEU A 219 -4.27 -2.01 9.94
CA LEU A 219 -3.07 -2.00 9.11
C LEU A 219 -1.91 -2.77 9.75
N GLU A 220 -1.71 -2.64 11.05
CA GLU A 220 -0.69 -3.39 11.80
C GLU A 220 -0.97 -4.90 11.77
N GLU A 221 -2.22 -5.31 11.96
CA GLU A 221 -2.63 -6.72 11.87
C GLU A 221 -2.29 -7.31 10.49
N ILE A 222 -2.59 -6.58 9.41
CA ILE A 222 -2.26 -6.98 8.04
C ILE A 222 -0.74 -7.01 7.84
N ALA A 223 -0.02 -5.98 8.28
CA ALA A 223 1.43 -5.88 8.14
C ALA A 223 2.14 -7.04 8.83
N VAL A 224 1.72 -7.42 10.03
CA VAL A 224 2.28 -8.58 10.75
C VAL A 224 2.07 -9.88 9.97
N LYS A 225 0.86 -10.12 9.45
CA LYS A 225 0.58 -11.30 8.61
C LYS A 225 1.49 -11.33 7.38
N TYR A 226 1.57 -10.19 6.68
CA TYR A 226 2.35 -10.03 5.46
C TYR A 226 3.85 -10.23 5.69
N VAL A 227 4.45 -9.55 6.66
CA VAL A 227 5.89 -9.66 6.94
C VAL A 227 6.27 -11.07 7.37
N ARG A 228 5.43 -11.74 8.17
CA ARG A 228 5.65 -13.15 8.53
C ARG A 228 5.64 -14.06 7.30
N LEU A 229 4.67 -13.86 6.40
CA LEU A 229 4.57 -14.62 5.15
C LEU A 229 5.81 -14.42 4.28
N VAL A 230 6.18 -13.17 4.04
CA VAL A 230 7.35 -12.80 3.23
C VAL A 230 8.64 -13.36 3.81
N ASN A 231 8.88 -13.17 5.11
CA ASN A 231 10.12 -13.62 5.75
C ASN A 231 10.24 -15.13 5.80
N TYR A 232 9.13 -15.85 6.01
CA TYR A 232 9.12 -17.30 5.93
C TYR A 232 9.48 -17.77 4.52
N ASN A 233 8.86 -17.18 3.49
CA ASN A 233 9.15 -17.52 2.11
C ASN A 233 10.62 -17.25 1.74
N LYS A 234 11.14 -16.06 2.09
CA LYS A 234 12.56 -15.72 1.91
C LYS A 234 13.50 -16.72 2.57
N MET A 235 13.19 -17.16 3.80
CA MET A 235 14.00 -18.13 4.52
C MET A 235 14.00 -19.50 3.82
N VAL A 236 12.84 -19.98 3.36
CA VAL A 236 12.70 -21.28 2.69
C VAL A 236 13.38 -21.29 1.33
N PHE A 237 13.23 -20.22 0.55
CA PHE A 237 13.70 -20.13 -0.82
C PHE A 237 15.01 -19.34 -0.97
N SER A 238 15.72 -19.03 0.13
CA SER A 238 16.96 -18.24 0.12
C SER A 238 17.97 -18.71 -0.93
N PRO A 239 18.29 -20.01 -1.08
CA PRO A 239 19.29 -20.44 -2.06
C PRO A 239 18.93 -20.07 -3.50
N TYR A 240 17.63 -20.08 -3.83
CA TYR A 240 17.15 -19.68 -5.16
C TYR A 240 17.21 -18.18 -5.35
N TYR A 241 16.83 -17.42 -4.32
CA TYR A 241 16.91 -15.96 -4.35
C TYR A 241 18.35 -15.46 -4.43
N ASP A 242 19.27 -16.05 -3.67
CA ASP A 242 20.68 -15.69 -3.65
C ASP A 242 21.32 -15.94 -5.02
N ALA A 243 21.00 -17.07 -5.67
CA ALA A 243 21.50 -17.40 -7.00
C ALA A 243 20.98 -16.44 -8.08
N VAL A 244 19.70 -16.06 -8.03
CA VAL A 244 19.09 -15.14 -9.01
C VAL A 244 19.59 -13.72 -8.78
N LEU A 245 19.56 -13.23 -7.54
CA LEU A 245 19.99 -11.87 -7.20
C LEU A 245 21.49 -11.67 -7.42
N GLY A 246 22.30 -12.70 -7.18
CA GLY A 246 23.73 -12.65 -7.50
C GLY A 246 23.97 -12.32 -8.97
N LYS A 247 23.20 -12.91 -9.89
CA LYS A 247 23.30 -12.61 -11.33
C LYS A 247 22.85 -11.18 -11.64
N ILE A 248 21.66 -10.80 -11.15
CA ILE A 248 21.05 -9.49 -11.40
C ILE A 248 21.97 -8.36 -10.94
N LEU A 249 22.48 -8.45 -9.70
CA LEU A 249 23.29 -7.40 -9.10
C LEU A 249 24.67 -7.27 -9.76
N THR A 250 25.29 -8.39 -10.16
CA THR A 250 26.57 -8.35 -10.89
C THR A 250 26.43 -7.77 -12.32
N GLU A 251 25.30 -8.02 -12.98
CA GLU A 251 25.00 -7.41 -14.28
C GLU A 251 24.77 -5.89 -14.16
N GLU A 252 24.07 -5.44 -13.11
CA GLU A 252 23.88 -4.01 -12.84
C GLU A 252 25.19 -3.28 -12.53
N GLU A 253 26.07 -3.89 -11.71
CA GLU A 253 27.40 -3.34 -11.42
C GLU A 253 28.23 -3.19 -12.69
N SER A 254 28.20 -4.18 -13.58
CA SER A 254 28.91 -4.14 -14.86
C SER A 254 28.40 -3.03 -15.79
N GLN A 255 27.08 -2.79 -15.81
CA GLN A 255 26.47 -1.72 -16.60
C GLN A 255 26.77 -0.31 -16.05
N LEU A 256 26.92 -0.16 -14.73
CA LEU A 256 27.31 1.09 -14.08
C LEU A 256 28.79 1.44 -14.33
N VAL A 257 29.67 0.45 -14.35
CA VAL A 257 31.09 0.64 -14.66
C VAL A 257 31.29 1.04 -16.13
N GLY A 258 30.63 0.33 -17.07
CA GLY A 258 30.74 0.65 -18.50
C GLY A 258 30.25 2.05 -18.89
N LYS A 259 29.21 2.57 -18.23
CA LYS A 259 28.74 3.96 -18.44
C LYS A 259 29.67 5.03 -17.89
N SER A 260 30.49 4.69 -16.89
CA SER A 260 31.43 5.62 -16.26
C SER A 260 32.74 5.74 -17.06
N GLU A 261 33.06 4.75 -17.90
CA GLU A 261 34.26 4.73 -18.77
C GLU A 261 34.01 5.38 -20.16
N GLU A 262 32.75 5.50 -20.59
CA GLU A 262 32.35 6.14 -21.86
C GLU A 262 32.01 7.65 -21.75
N SER A 263 32.10 8.23 -20.54
CA SER A 263 31.80 9.66 -20.28
C SER A 263 33.05 10.53 -20.18
#